data_AF-A0A377AUD5-F1
#
_entry.id   AF-A0A377AUD5-F1
#
_cell.length_a   1.000
_cell.length_b   1.000
_cell.length_c   1.000
_cell.angle_alpha   90.00
_cell.angle_beta   90.00
_cell.angle_gamma   90.00
#
_symmetry.space_group_name_H-M   'P 1'
#
loop_
_entity.id
_entity.type
_entity.pdbx_description
1 polymer ?
#
loop_
_entity_poly.entity_id
_entity_poly.type
_entity_poly.pdbx_seq_one_letter_code
_entity_poly.pdbx_strand_id
1 'polypeptide(L)'
;MRPLAAALCLGSNDIVLTGEPRMKERPIGHLVDALRLGGAKITYLEQENYPPLRLQGGFTGGNVDVDGSVSSNSHRTVNDCASCAGRYGDRIKGDLVSKPYIDITLN
;
A
#
# COMPACT_ATOMS: atom_id res chain seq x y z
N MET A 1 5.94 8.75 -3.92
CA MET A 1 5.27 8.74 -2.60
C MET A 1 4.64 7.38 -2.31
N ARG A 2 3.60 6.94 -3.05
CA ARG A 2 2.98 5.59 -2.88
C ARG A 2 3.95 4.39 -2.85
N PRO A 3 4.86 4.19 -3.84
CA PRO A 3 5.85 3.09 -3.78
C PRO A 3 6.79 3.20 -2.58
N LEU A 4 7.14 4.42 -2.20
CA LEU A 4 8.03 4.68 -1.06
C LEU A 4 7.31 4.33 0.26
N ALA A 5 6.04 4.67 0.40
CA ALA A 5 5.23 4.33 1.57
C ALA A 5 5.19 2.81 1.80
N ALA A 6 4.95 2.03 0.74
CA ALA A 6 4.89 0.59 0.83
C ALA A 6 6.27 -0.04 1.10
N ALA A 7 7.32 0.42 0.40
CA ALA A 7 8.68 -0.07 0.63
C ALA A 7 9.18 0.21 2.05
N LEU A 8 8.87 1.37 2.62
CA LEU A 8 9.24 1.70 4.01
C LEU A 8 8.52 0.83 5.05
N CYS A 9 7.38 0.23 4.69
CA CYS A 9 6.64 -0.67 5.57
C CYS A 9 7.25 -2.08 5.64
N LEU A 10 8.12 -2.47 4.71
CA LEU A 10 8.80 -3.77 4.70
C LEU A 10 9.84 -3.90 5.82
N GLY A 11 10.45 -2.78 6.21
CA GLY A 11 11.39 -2.74 7.34
C GLY A 11 10.70 -2.51 8.68
N SER A 12 11.49 -2.47 9.75
CA SER A 12 11.09 -1.91 11.04
C SER A 12 11.73 -0.53 11.19
N ASN A 13 11.00 0.50 10.79
CA ASN A 13 11.49 1.89 10.77
C ASN A 13 10.45 2.78 11.44
N ASP A 14 10.82 3.94 11.98
CA ASP A 14 9.88 4.96 12.45
C ASP A 14 10.12 6.25 11.66
N ILE A 15 9.42 6.40 10.53
CA ILE A 15 9.65 7.45 9.54
C ILE A 15 8.36 8.22 9.30
N VAL A 16 8.47 9.55 9.24
CA VAL A 16 7.38 10.43 8.81
C VAL A 16 7.52 10.69 7.31
N LEU A 17 6.55 10.23 6.53
CA LEU A 17 6.43 10.49 5.11
C LEU A 17 5.49 11.68 4.89
N THR A 18 6.09 12.80 4.51
CA THR A 18 5.42 14.09 4.25
C THR A 18 5.90 14.69 2.93
N GLY A 19 5.36 15.85 2.56
CA GLY A 19 5.81 16.63 1.41
C GLY A 19 5.19 18.02 1.40
N GLU A 20 5.32 18.70 0.25
CA GLU A 20 4.71 20.01 0.01
C GLU A 20 3.18 19.98 0.16
N PRO A 21 2.51 21.14 0.37
CA PRO A 21 1.06 21.22 0.60
C PRO A 21 0.22 20.44 -0.42
N ARG A 22 0.58 20.52 -1.71
CA ARG A 22 -0.10 19.80 -2.79
C ARG A 22 0.02 18.28 -2.68
N MET A 23 1.03 17.76 -1.98
CA MET A 23 1.18 16.32 -1.70
C MET A 23 0.22 15.87 -0.61
N LYS A 24 -0.09 16.73 0.36
CA LYS A 24 -1.07 16.46 1.44
C LYS A 24 -2.50 16.36 0.91
N GLU A 25 -2.79 16.95 -0.24
CA GLU A 25 -4.10 16.84 -0.91
C GLU A 25 -4.28 15.54 -1.72
N ARG A 26 -3.25 14.68 -1.82
CA ARG A 26 -3.33 13.45 -2.63
C ARG A 26 -3.85 12.27 -1.78
N PRO A 27 -4.98 11.64 -2.17
CA PRO A 27 -5.54 10.53 -1.41
C PRO A 27 -4.62 9.31 -1.47
N ILE A 28 -4.43 8.67 -0.31
CA ILE A 28 -3.62 7.46 -0.12
C ILE A 28 -4.31 6.40 0.76
N GLY A 29 -5.52 6.66 1.26
CA GLY A 29 -6.34 5.78 2.10
C GLY A 29 -6.28 4.30 1.70
N HIS A 30 -6.71 3.99 0.48
CA HIS A 30 -6.74 2.63 -0.05
C HIS A 30 -5.41 1.88 0.04
N LEU A 31 -4.28 2.57 -0.16
CA LEU A 31 -2.96 1.94 -0.02
C LEU A 31 -2.64 1.65 1.44
N VAL A 32 -2.95 2.60 2.33
CA VAL A 32 -2.73 2.43 3.77
C VAL A 32 -3.59 1.28 4.32
N ASP A 33 -4.84 1.16 3.87
CA ASP A 33 -5.73 0.07 4.27
C ASP A 33 -5.16 -1.30 3.86
N ALA A 34 -4.72 -1.43 2.61
CA ALA A 34 -4.10 -2.66 2.13
C ALA A 34 -2.79 -2.99 2.85
N LEU A 35 -1.95 -1.99 3.15
CA LEU A 35 -0.73 -2.20 3.92
C LEU A 35 -1.03 -2.60 5.38
N ARG A 36 -2.05 -2.00 6.01
CA ARG A 36 -2.52 -2.36 7.36
C ARG A 36 -3.07 -3.78 7.41
N LEU A 37 -3.80 -4.21 6.37
CA LEU A 37 -4.25 -5.61 6.23
C LEU A 37 -3.07 -6.58 6.17
N GLY A 38 -1.96 -6.19 5.53
CA GLY A 38 -0.70 -6.95 5.55
C GLY A 38 0.15 -6.78 6.82
N GLY A 39 -0.39 -6.15 7.87
CA GLY A 39 0.26 -6.00 9.19
C GLY A 39 1.03 -4.70 9.40
N ALA A 40 1.12 -3.83 8.40
CA ALA A 40 1.88 -2.58 8.53
C ALA A 40 1.27 -1.63 9.57
N LYS A 41 2.11 -1.04 10.40
CA LYS A 41 1.72 0.01 11.36
C LYS A 41 1.90 1.38 10.72
N ILE A 42 0.77 2.00 10.38
CA ILE A 42 0.71 3.30 9.71
C ILE A 42 -0.26 4.22 10.46
N THR A 43 0.16 5.45 10.77
CA THR A 43 -0.66 6.46 11.46
C THR A 43 -0.76 7.74 10.62
N TYR A 44 -1.97 8.29 10.46
CA TYR A 44 -2.17 9.61 9.88
C TYR A 44 -1.82 10.69 10.90
N LEU A 45 -1.01 11.68 10.51
CA LEU A 45 -0.58 12.75 11.42
C LEU A 45 -1.43 14.02 11.35
N GLU A 46 -2.16 14.22 10.25
CA GLU A 46 -3.01 15.41 10.07
C GLU A 46 -4.43 15.01 9.68
N GLN A 47 -4.66 14.65 8.42
CA GLN A 47 -5.98 14.29 7.89
C GLN A 47 -6.05 12.80 7.54
N GLU A 48 -7.14 12.15 7.94
CA GLU A 48 -7.39 10.75 7.58
C GLU A 48 -7.49 10.57 6.05
N ASN A 49 -6.92 9.49 5.52
CA ASN A 49 -6.77 9.18 4.09
C ASN A 49 -5.77 10.02 3.31
N TYR A 50 -5.06 10.95 3.97
CA TYR A 50 -4.13 11.89 3.33
C TYR A 50 -2.78 11.97 4.06
N PRO A 51 -1.68 12.32 3.37
CA PRO A 51 -0.40 12.59 4.02
C PRO A 51 -0.48 13.82 4.93
N PRO A 52 0.40 13.95 5.95
CA PRO A 52 1.55 13.10 6.25
C PRO A 52 1.24 11.83 7.05
N LEU A 53 2.06 10.80 6.81
CA LEU A 53 1.95 9.47 7.43
C LEU A 53 3.17 9.19 8.31
N ARG A 54 2.95 8.60 9.48
CA ARG A 54 4.00 7.95 10.26
C ARG A 54 3.98 6.46 9.96
N LEU A 55 5.08 5.96 9.40
CA LEU A 55 5.28 4.57 9.00
C LEU A 55 6.19 3.92 10.04
N GLN A 56 5.67 2.90 10.72
CA GLN A 56 6.36 2.17 11.79
C GLN A 56 6.82 0.77 11.36
N GLY A 57 6.68 0.45 10.06
CA GLY A 57 7.03 -0.86 9.55
C GLY A 57 6.04 -1.96 9.88
N GLY A 58 6.49 -3.22 9.76
CA GLY A 58 5.74 -4.40 10.20
C GLY A 58 4.84 -5.02 9.14
N PHE A 59 4.99 -4.65 7.87
CA PHE A 59 4.34 -5.38 6.78
C PHE A 59 4.95 -6.77 6.67
N THR A 60 4.16 -7.80 6.98
CA THR A 60 4.60 -9.21 6.94
C THR A 60 4.03 -9.98 5.75
N GLY A 61 3.24 -9.30 4.90
CA GLY A 61 2.40 -9.97 3.89
C GLY A 61 1.25 -10.75 4.53
N GLY A 62 0.52 -11.51 3.72
CA GLY A 62 -0.67 -12.27 4.13
C GLY A 62 -1.80 -12.18 3.11
N ASN A 63 -2.97 -12.77 3.42
CA ASN A 63 -4.17 -12.66 2.58
C ASN A 63 -4.70 -11.22 2.63
N VAL A 64 -4.21 -10.36 1.74
CA VAL A 64 -4.72 -9.00 1.57
C VAL A 64 -5.84 -9.04 0.54
N ASP A 65 -7.09 -9.13 1.01
CA ASP A 65 -8.28 -8.98 0.16
C ASP A 65 -8.40 -7.49 -0.24
N VAL A 66 -7.92 -7.12 -1.43
CA VAL A 66 -8.13 -5.78 -2.00
C VAL A 66 -9.27 -5.83 -3.01
N ASP A 67 -10.22 -4.91 -2.89
CA ASP A 67 -11.36 -4.78 -3.79
C ASP A 67 -10.89 -4.37 -5.20
N GLY A 68 -11.18 -5.19 -6.20
CA GLY A 68 -10.77 -5.01 -7.60
C GLY A 68 -11.32 -3.76 -8.30
N SER A 69 -12.22 -3.02 -7.66
CA SER A 69 -12.69 -1.70 -8.11
C SER A 69 -11.72 -0.55 -7.73
N VAL A 70 -10.75 -0.81 -6.85
CA VAL A 70 -9.84 0.21 -6.31
C VAL A 70 -8.68 0.49 -7.27
N SER A 71 -8.24 1.75 -7.32
CA SER A 71 -7.16 2.25 -8.19
C SER A 71 -5.98 1.27 -8.40
N SER A 72 -5.69 0.96 -9.66
CA SER A 72 -4.67 -0.01 -10.11
C SER A 72 -3.27 0.23 -9.51
N ASN A 73 -2.91 1.50 -9.28
CA ASN A 73 -1.62 1.84 -8.66
C ASN A 73 -1.50 1.33 -7.22
N SER A 74 -2.57 1.34 -6.44
CA SER A 74 -2.49 0.92 -5.02
C SER A 74 -2.31 -0.59 -4.92
N HIS A 75 -3.06 -1.35 -5.73
CA HIS A 75 -2.90 -2.80 -5.88
C HIS A 75 -1.47 -3.18 -6.26
N ARG A 76 -0.93 -2.57 -7.31
CA ARG A 76 0.44 -2.83 -7.77
C ARG A 76 1.47 -2.64 -6.67
N THR A 77 1.36 -1.53 -5.95
CA THR A 77 2.32 -1.16 -4.91
C THR A 77 2.33 -2.17 -3.75
N VAL A 78 1.17 -2.72 -3.40
CA VAL A 78 1.02 -3.76 -2.38
C VAL A 78 1.58 -5.08 -2.89
N ASN A 79 1.30 -5.43 -4.14
CA ASN A 79 1.79 -6.64 -4.79
C ASN A 79 3.32 -6.69 -4.82
N ASP A 80 3.97 -5.59 -5.25
CA ASP A 80 5.42 -5.46 -5.28
C ASP A 80 6.02 -5.67 -3.87
N CYS A 81 5.37 -5.13 -2.83
CA CYS A 81 5.82 -5.29 -1.46
C CYS A 81 5.58 -6.71 -0.92
N ALA A 82 4.46 -7.36 -1.27
CA ALA A 82 4.19 -8.75 -0.88
C ALA A 82 5.21 -9.72 -1.48
N SER A 83 5.59 -9.53 -2.74
CA SER A 83 6.69 -10.28 -3.40
C SER A 83 8.02 -10.09 -2.67
N CYS A 84 8.36 -8.86 -2.31
CA CYS A 84 9.58 -8.56 -1.55
C CYS A 84 9.57 -9.12 -0.11
N ALA A 85 8.40 -9.27 0.52
CA ALA A 85 8.26 -9.80 1.88
C ALA A 85 8.34 -11.34 1.96
N GLY A 86 8.39 -12.05 0.84
CA GLY A 86 8.58 -13.50 0.79
C GLY A 86 7.37 -14.36 1.22
N ARG A 87 6.19 -13.76 1.39
CA ARG A 87 4.93 -14.45 1.73
C ARG A 87 3.81 -14.02 0.80
N TYR A 88 3.61 -14.81 -0.26
CA TYR A 88 2.65 -14.55 -1.32
C TYR A 88 1.38 -15.39 -1.12
N GLY A 89 0.22 -14.75 -1.05
CA GLY A 89 -1.08 -15.38 -0.81
C GLY A 89 -2.21 -14.51 -1.33
N ASP A 90 -2.25 -14.27 -2.64
CA ASP A 90 -3.27 -13.44 -3.26
C ASP A 90 -4.61 -14.18 -3.32
N ARG A 91 -5.62 -13.66 -2.62
CA ARG A 91 -7.04 -13.95 -2.89
C ARG A 91 -7.69 -12.64 -3.30
N ILE A 92 -8.05 -12.54 -4.58
CA ILE A 92 -8.74 -11.40 -5.15
C ILE A 92 -10.24 -11.70 -5.06
N LYS A 93 -11.01 -10.85 -4.36
CA LYS A 93 -12.47 -10.88 -4.41
C LYS A 93 -12.99 -9.77 -5.33
N GLY A 94 -13.78 -10.17 -6.33
CA GLY A 94 -14.46 -9.25 -7.27
C GLY A 94 -13.94 -9.36 -8.70
N ASP A 95 -14.70 -8.79 -9.64
CA ASP A 95 -14.27 -8.71 -11.04
C ASP A 95 -13.14 -7.68 -11.18
N LEU A 96 -11.98 -8.17 -11.59
CA LEU A 96 -10.74 -7.39 -11.66
C LEU A 96 -10.78 -6.44 -12.86
N VAL A 97 -11.09 -5.16 -12.61
CA VAL A 97 -11.14 -4.12 -13.66
C VAL A 97 -9.74 -3.76 -14.18
N SER A 98 -8.68 -4.19 -13.47
CA SER A 98 -7.28 -3.78 -13.70
C SER A 98 -6.33 -4.90 -14.20
N LYS A 99 -6.84 -6.03 -14.71
CA LYS A 99 -6.05 -7.14 -15.28
C LYS A 99 -4.81 -6.71 -16.10
N PRO A 100 -4.92 -5.81 -17.10
CA PRO A 100 -3.76 -5.46 -17.94
C PRO A 100 -2.60 -4.78 -17.19
N TYR A 101 -2.83 -4.20 -16.00
CA TYR A 101 -1.77 -3.53 -15.22
C TYR A 101 -1.05 -4.48 -14.26
N ILE A 102 -1.72 -5.55 -13.83
CA ILE A 102 -1.13 -6.59 -12.98
C ILE A 102 -0.22 -7.49 -13.82
N ASP A 103 -0.60 -7.78 -15.07
CA ASP A 103 0.21 -8.57 -16.01
C ASP A 103 1.60 -7.95 -16.29
N ILE A 104 1.71 -6.61 -16.30
CA ILE A 104 3.01 -5.92 -16.45
C ILE A 104 3.91 -6.12 -15.23
N THR A 105 3.33 -6.45 -14.08
CA THR A 105 4.05 -6.54 -12.80
C THR A 105 4.48 -7.98 -12.48
N LEU A 106 3.83 -8.97 -13.09
CA LEU A 106 4.12 -10.39 -12.91
C LEU A 106 5.06 -10.98 -13.98
N ASN A 107 5.43 -10.21 -15.00
CA ASN A 107 6.36 -10.59 -16.08
C ASN A 107 7.77 -10.06 -15.85
#